data_AF-A0A8D2JIL9-F1
#
_entry.id   AF-A0A8D2JIL9-F1
#
_cell.length_a   1.000
_cell.length_b   1.000
_cell.length_c   1.000
_cell.angle_alpha   90.00
_cell.angle_beta   90.00
_cell.angle_gamma   90.00
#
_symmetry.space_group_name_H-M   'P 1'
#
loop_
_entity.id
_entity.type
_entity.pdbx_description
1 polymer ?
#
loop_
_entity_poly.entity_id
_entity_poly.type
_entity_poly.pdbx_seq_one_letter_code
_entity_poly.pdbx_strand_id
1 'polypeptide(L)'
;MPKGGRKGGHKGRARQYTSPEEIDAQLQAEKQKAREEEEEQEEGGDGATGEPKKKEKSLDSDESEEEDEDYQPKHKGVEGMIDIENPNRVAQTAKKVTQIDLESPRELSRREREEIEKQKAKERYMKMHLAGKTEQAKADLARLAIIRKQREEAARKKEEERRAKDEASSAGKRLQSLSLNK
;
A
#
# COMPACT_ATOMS: atom_id res chain seq x y z
N MET A 1 -33.93 -41.32 -5.40
CA MET A 1 -33.01 -40.76 -6.41
C MET A 1 -32.88 -39.26 -6.18
N PRO A 2 -31.72 -38.72 -5.80
CA PRO A 2 -31.57 -37.28 -5.58
C PRO A 2 -31.47 -36.57 -6.94
N LYS A 3 -32.33 -35.59 -7.18
CA LYS A 3 -32.30 -34.77 -8.41
C LYS A 3 -31.08 -33.85 -8.35
N GLY A 4 -30.07 -34.16 -9.15
CA GLY A 4 -28.89 -33.31 -9.33
C GLY A 4 -29.28 -31.91 -9.79
N GLY A 5 -29.16 -30.93 -8.90
CA GLY A 5 -29.35 -29.53 -9.21
C GLY A 5 -28.34 -29.10 -10.27
N ARG A 6 -28.83 -28.51 -11.38
CA ARG A 6 -27.97 -27.92 -12.40
C ARG A 6 -27.15 -26.81 -11.76
N LYS A 7 -25.86 -27.05 -11.55
CA LYS A 7 -24.85 -26.03 -11.19
C LYS A 7 -24.68 -25.13 -12.42
N GLY A 8 -25.60 -24.17 -12.57
CA GLY A 8 -25.63 -23.21 -13.66
C GLY A 8 -24.28 -22.49 -13.71
N GLY A 9 -23.58 -22.64 -14.84
CA GLY A 9 -22.25 -22.07 -15.01
C GLY A 9 -22.30 -20.56 -14.77
N HIS A 10 -21.34 -20.04 -14.00
CA HIS A 10 -21.10 -18.60 -13.84
C HIS A 10 -20.61 -17.91 -15.13
N LYS A 11 -20.86 -18.52 -16.29
CA LYS A 11 -20.54 -17.97 -17.60
C LYS A 11 -21.67 -17.01 -17.97
N GLY A 12 -21.49 -15.74 -17.66
CA GLY A 12 -22.44 -14.67 -17.97
C GLY A 12 -22.84 -13.78 -16.80
N ARG A 13 -22.40 -14.08 -15.57
CA ARG A 13 -22.53 -13.11 -14.47
C ARG A 13 -21.56 -11.96 -14.75
N ALA A 14 -22.10 -10.76 -14.98
CA ALA A 14 -21.29 -9.56 -15.15
C ALA A 14 -20.30 -9.45 -13.99
N ARG A 15 -19.00 -9.37 -14.31
CA ARG A 15 -17.93 -9.20 -13.30
C ARG A 15 -18.21 -7.87 -12.61
N GLN A 16 -18.60 -7.94 -11.34
CA GLN A 16 -18.70 -6.76 -10.50
C GLN A 16 -17.27 -6.35 -10.19
N TYR A 17 -16.86 -5.18 -10.66
CA TYR A 17 -15.59 -4.58 -10.27
C TYR A 17 -15.88 -3.77 -9.02
N THR A 18 -15.28 -4.15 -7.89
CA THR A 18 -15.28 -3.32 -6.68
C THR A 18 -14.56 -2.02 -6.99
N SER A 19 -15.11 -0.90 -6.55
CA SER A 19 -14.48 0.39 -6.74
C SER A 19 -13.18 0.47 -5.91
N PRO A 20 -12.17 1.22 -6.36
CA PRO A 20 -10.91 1.34 -5.62
C PRO A 20 -11.13 1.89 -4.20
N GLU A 21 -12.08 2.82 -4.02
CA GLU A 21 -12.44 3.34 -2.70
C GLU A 21 -13.04 2.27 -1.77
N GLU A 22 -13.83 1.33 -2.30
CA GLU A 22 -14.37 0.20 -1.51
C GLU A 22 -13.28 -0.79 -1.11
N ILE A 23 -12.27 -1.01 -1.96
CA ILE A 23 -11.13 -1.89 -1.64
C ILE A 23 -10.30 -1.26 -0.52
N ASP A 24 -10.04 0.04 -0.60
CA ASP A 24 -9.30 0.78 0.43
C ASP A 24 -10.06 0.81 1.75
N ALA A 25 -11.38 1.02 1.72
CA ALA A 25 -12.23 0.96 2.91
C ALA A 25 -12.23 -0.43 3.57
N GLN A 26 -12.26 -1.50 2.77
CA GLN A 26 -12.16 -2.87 3.28
C GLN A 26 -10.81 -3.14 3.95
N LEU A 27 -9.72 -2.71 3.34
CA LEU A 27 -8.37 -2.88 3.89
C LEU A 27 -8.20 -2.09 5.20
N GLN A 28 -8.77 -0.88 5.26
CA GLN A 28 -8.76 -0.06 6.48
C GLN A 28 -9.57 -0.69 7.60
N ALA A 29 -10.76 -1.23 7.30
CA ALA A 29 -11.60 -1.91 8.27
C ALA A 29 -10.92 -3.18 8.82
N GLU A 30 -10.28 -3.97 7.96
CA GLU A 30 -9.53 -5.17 8.38
C GLU A 30 -8.35 -4.81 9.27
N LYS A 31 -7.64 -3.72 8.95
CA LYS A 31 -6.54 -3.21 9.77
C LYS A 31 -7.01 -2.66 11.12
N GLN A 32 -8.17 -2.01 11.17
CA GLN A 32 -8.77 -1.56 12.43
C GLN A 32 -9.18 -2.74 13.29
N LYS A 33 -9.85 -3.75 12.70
CA LYS A 33 -10.24 -4.96 13.42
C LYS A 33 -9.05 -5.75 13.97
N ALA A 34 -7.97 -5.86 13.19
CA ALA A 34 -6.74 -6.51 13.67
C ALA A 34 -6.10 -5.74 14.83
N ARG A 35 -6.17 -4.41 14.82
CA ARG A 35 -5.67 -3.57 15.91
C ARG A 35 -6.56 -3.67 17.16
N GLU A 36 -7.88 -3.71 16.99
CA GLU A 36 -8.83 -3.92 18.09
C GLU A 36 -8.64 -5.32 18.72
N GLU A 37 -8.40 -6.37 17.92
CA GLU A 37 -8.10 -7.72 18.44
C GLU A 37 -6.76 -7.78 19.19
N GLU A 38 -5.79 -6.95 18.81
CA GLU A 38 -4.50 -6.81 19.49
C GLU A 38 -4.65 -6.02 20.80
N GLU A 39 -5.46 -4.96 20.79
CA GLU A 39 -5.78 -4.14 21.95
C GLU A 39 -6.68 -4.90 22.96
N GLU A 40 -7.63 -5.73 22.51
CA GLU A 40 -8.40 -6.64 23.37
C GLU A 40 -7.51 -7.74 23.98
N GLN A 41 -6.46 -8.17 23.29
CA GLN A 41 -5.45 -9.08 23.84
C GLN A 41 -4.52 -8.38 24.85
N GLU A 42 -4.35 -7.06 24.74
CA GLU A 42 -3.49 -6.27 25.63
C GLU A 42 -4.23 -5.73 26.86
N GLU A 43 -5.52 -5.34 26.75
CA GLU A 43 -6.37 -4.96 27.90
C GLU A 43 -6.91 -6.17 28.69
N GLY A 44 -6.90 -7.37 28.11
CA GLY A 44 -7.37 -8.63 28.73
C GLY A 44 -6.39 -9.29 29.72
N GLY A 45 -5.58 -8.50 30.44
CA GLY A 45 -4.59 -9.01 31.38
C GLY A 45 -5.17 -9.57 32.69
N ASP A 46 -4.86 -10.85 32.96
CA ASP A 46 -4.86 -11.57 34.24
C ASP A 46 -6.12 -12.40 34.62
N GLY A 47 -6.07 -13.71 34.36
CA GLY A 47 -7.02 -14.66 34.94
C GLY A 47 -7.18 -16.03 34.27
N ALA A 48 -6.24 -16.95 34.53
CA ALA A 48 -6.40 -18.42 34.52
C ALA A 48 -6.23 -19.23 33.21
N THR A 49 -5.10 -19.97 33.23
CA THR A 49 -4.90 -21.38 32.79
C THR A 49 -4.69 -21.69 31.30
N GLY A 50 -3.40 -21.76 30.93
CA GLY A 50 -2.96 -22.34 29.66
C GLY A 50 -1.46 -22.63 29.49
N GLU A 51 -0.65 -22.77 30.55
CA GLU A 51 0.71 -23.32 30.44
C GLU A 51 0.92 -24.41 31.50
N PRO A 52 1.59 -25.53 31.16
CA PRO A 52 3.00 -25.58 31.52
C PRO A 52 3.88 -26.33 30.50
N LYS A 53 5.06 -25.77 30.18
CA LYS A 53 6.37 -26.37 30.50
C LYS A 53 7.52 -25.62 29.79
N LYS A 54 7.97 -24.53 30.40
CA LYS A 54 9.39 -24.16 30.39
C LYS A 54 9.85 -24.01 31.84
N LYS A 55 10.55 -25.04 32.33
CA LYS A 55 11.22 -25.03 33.64
C LYS A 55 12.47 -24.15 33.51
N GLU A 56 12.44 -22.99 34.14
CA GLU A 56 13.62 -22.26 34.60
C GLU A 56 14.08 -22.84 35.94
N LYS A 57 15.39 -23.16 36.00
CA LYS A 57 16.33 -23.19 37.13
C LYS A 57 15.82 -23.40 38.56
N SER A 58 16.20 -24.54 39.14
CA SER A 58 16.75 -24.58 40.50
C SER A 58 18.25 -24.85 40.41
N LEU A 59 19.03 -23.88 40.87
CA LEU A 59 20.46 -24.02 41.19
C LEU A 59 20.55 -24.98 42.39
N ASP A 60 21.13 -26.15 42.17
CA ASP A 60 21.75 -26.95 43.22
C ASP A 60 23.25 -26.90 42.97
N SER A 61 23.95 -26.43 43.99
CA SER A 61 25.39 -26.22 44.02
C SER A 61 26.05 -27.55 44.30
N ASP A 62 26.74 -28.12 43.33
CA ASP A 62 27.76 -29.13 43.58
C ASP A 62 29.07 -28.66 42.92
N GLU A 63 29.99 -28.38 43.83
CA GLU A 63 31.36 -27.96 43.64
C GLU A 63 32.17 -29.22 43.31
N SER A 64 32.71 -29.37 42.10
CA SER A 64 33.75 -30.35 41.81
C SER A 64 34.54 -30.01 40.55
N GLU A 65 35.74 -29.52 40.84
CA GLU A 65 37.04 -29.89 40.24
C GLU A 65 37.44 -29.34 38.86
N GLU A 66 38.54 -28.59 38.95
CA GLU A 66 39.48 -28.18 37.93
C GLU A 66 39.92 -29.38 37.06
N GLU A 67 39.77 -29.29 35.75
CA GLU A 67 40.74 -29.91 34.83
C GLU A 67 40.76 -29.17 33.49
N ASP A 68 41.97 -28.73 33.13
CA ASP A 68 42.38 -28.26 31.82
C ASP A 68 41.87 -29.18 30.70
N GLU A 69 41.50 -28.59 29.55
CA GLU A 69 42.03 -28.97 28.23
C GLU A 69 41.22 -28.29 27.09
N ASP A 70 41.96 -27.79 26.11
CA ASP A 70 41.50 -27.10 24.91
C ASP A 70 40.27 -27.73 24.23
N TYR A 71 39.10 -27.08 24.36
CA TYR A 71 37.89 -27.43 23.61
C TYR A 71 38.03 -27.07 22.12
N GLN A 72 38.75 -27.91 21.39
CA GLN A 72 38.66 -27.93 19.93
C GLN A 72 37.29 -28.50 19.53
N PRO A 73 36.47 -27.79 18.72
CA PRO A 73 35.20 -28.33 18.26
C PRO A 73 35.46 -29.64 17.52
N LYS A 74 34.82 -30.73 17.96
CA LYS A 74 34.97 -32.04 17.32
C LYS A 74 34.46 -31.96 15.88
N HIS A 75 35.39 -31.87 14.93
CA HIS A 75 35.07 -31.91 13.52
C HIS A 75 34.70 -33.35 13.11
N LYS A 76 33.78 -33.48 12.13
CA LYS A 76 33.29 -34.79 11.69
C LYS A 76 34.15 -35.27 10.51
N GLY A 77 34.73 -36.47 10.64
CA GLY A 77 35.47 -37.09 9.54
C GLY A 77 36.77 -36.36 9.21
N VAL A 78 36.97 -36.00 7.94
CA VAL A 78 38.19 -35.34 7.41
C VAL A 78 38.11 -33.81 7.53
N GLU A 79 36.98 -33.26 7.96
CA GLU A 79 36.87 -31.84 8.29
C GLU A 79 37.89 -31.54 9.39
N GLY A 80 38.88 -30.68 9.13
CA GLY A 80 39.97 -30.36 10.07
C GLY A 80 41.31 -31.04 9.81
N MET A 81 41.37 -32.10 8.99
CA MET A 81 42.65 -32.71 8.56
C MET A 81 43.29 -32.01 7.35
N ILE A 82 42.49 -31.25 6.59
CA ILE A 82 42.95 -30.54 5.40
C ILE A 82 42.77 -29.04 5.65
N ASP A 83 43.86 -28.29 5.50
CA ASP A 83 43.85 -26.83 5.58
C ASP A 83 43.06 -26.24 4.41
N ILE A 84 42.03 -25.45 4.74
CA ILE A 84 41.17 -24.83 3.72
C ILE A 84 41.73 -23.45 3.37
N GLU A 85 42.62 -23.39 2.37
CA GLU A 85 43.21 -22.16 1.81
C GLU A 85 42.26 -21.40 0.86
N ASN A 86 40.95 -21.41 1.12
CA ASN A 86 40.01 -20.68 0.26
C ASN A 86 39.97 -19.20 0.69
N PRO A 87 40.48 -18.25 -0.12
CA PRO A 87 40.51 -16.84 0.24
C PRO A 87 39.11 -16.20 0.38
N ASN A 88 38.08 -16.83 -0.18
CA ASN A 88 36.68 -16.39 -0.04
C ASN A 88 35.96 -17.09 1.13
N ARG A 89 36.65 -17.94 1.91
CA ARG A 89 36.04 -18.64 3.04
C ARG A 89 35.90 -17.69 4.22
N VAL A 90 34.66 -17.31 4.50
CA VAL A 90 34.33 -16.52 5.68
C VAL A 90 34.26 -17.46 6.89
N ALA A 91 35.29 -17.46 7.73
CA ALA A 91 35.28 -18.17 8.99
C ALA A 91 34.26 -17.51 9.94
N GLN A 92 33.26 -18.27 10.39
CA GLN A 92 32.27 -17.80 11.35
C GLN A 92 32.92 -17.78 12.74
N THR A 93 33.41 -16.63 13.18
CA THR A 93 33.86 -16.43 14.55
C THR A 93 32.66 -16.02 15.41
N ALA A 94 32.51 -16.65 16.58
CA ALA A 94 31.45 -16.30 17.52
C ALA A 94 31.74 -14.91 18.11
N LYS A 95 31.08 -13.88 17.58
CA LYS A 95 31.16 -12.51 18.11
C LYS A 95 30.26 -12.37 19.32
N LYS A 96 30.77 -11.75 20.38
CA LYS A 96 30.00 -11.41 21.58
C LYS A 96 28.96 -10.34 21.19
N VAL A 97 27.74 -10.47 21.72
CA VAL A 97 26.60 -9.59 21.40
C VAL A 97 26.92 -8.10 21.59
N THR A 98 27.80 -7.76 22.54
CA THR A 98 28.25 -6.40 22.84
C THR A 98 29.16 -5.77 21.78
N GLN A 99 29.70 -6.55 20.84
CA GLN A 99 30.57 -6.09 19.75
C GLN A 99 29.83 -6.02 18.40
N ILE A 100 28.53 -6.33 18.37
CA ILE A 100 27.72 -6.19 17.18
C ILE A 100 27.27 -4.73 17.13
N ASP A 101 27.96 -3.93 16.31
CA ASP A 101 27.52 -2.59 15.95
C ASP A 101 26.23 -2.70 15.10
N LEU A 102 25.09 -2.46 15.74
CA LEU A 102 23.76 -2.45 15.12
C LEU A 102 23.42 -1.10 14.48
N GLU A 103 24.28 -0.10 14.63
CA GLU A 103 24.04 1.28 14.19
C GLU A 103 24.57 1.54 12.77
N SER A 104 25.41 0.65 12.25
CA SER A 104 25.80 0.62 10.85
C SER A 104 24.57 0.40 9.95
N PRO A 105 24.26 1.29 8.98
CA PRO A 105 23.09 1.15 8.12
C PRO A 105 23.18 -0.18 7.39
N ARG A 106 22.28 -1.08 7.79
CA ARG A 106 22.17 -2.42 7.23
C ARG A 106 22.00 -2.27 5.74
N GLU A 107 23.03 -2.64 4.99
CA GLU A 107 23.02 -2.56 3.54
C GLU A 107 21.85 -3.40 3.04
N LEU A 108 20.76 -2.72 2.67
CA LEU A 108 19.54 -3.36 2.18
C LEU A 108 19.92 -4.37 1.10
N SER A 109 19.39 -5.57 1.22
CA SER A 109 19.63 -6.67 0.30
C SER A 109 19.39 -6.17 -1.14
N ARG A 110 20.12 -6.68 -2.13
CA ARG A 110 19.92 -6.30 -3.55
C ARG A 110 18.44 -6.31 -3.94
N ARG A 111 17.69 -7.28 -3.42
CA ARG A 111 16.24 -7.41 -3.62
C ARG A 111 15.44 -6.24 -3.02
N GLU A 112 15.79 -5.80 -1.82
CA GLU A 112 15.10 -4.70 -1.12
C GLU A 112 15.40 -3.35 -1.79
N ARG A 113 16.62 -3.15 -2.31
CA ARG A 113 16.98 -1.93 -3.05
C ARG A 113 16.17 -1.79 -4.34
N GLU A 114 16.07 -2.87 -5.12
CA GLU A 114 15.27 -2.90 -6.35
C GLU A 114 13.78 -2.72 -6.08
N GLU A 115 13.26 -3.29 -4.99
CA GLU A 115 11.85 -3.14 -4.63
C GLU A 115 11.50 -1.71 -4.20
N ILE A 116 12.36 -1.07 -3.39
CA ILE A 116 12.21 0.34 -3.01
C ILE A 116 12.31 1.25 -4.24
N GLU A 117 13.25 0.99 -5.16
CA GLU A 117 13.36 1.77 -6.38
C GLU A 117 12.13 1.61 -7.27
N LYS A 118 11.61 0.39 -7.39
CA LYS A 118 10.35 0.12 -8.12
C LYS A 118 9.17 0.84 -7.50
N GLN A 119 9.08 0.89 -6.17
CA GLN A 119 8.05 1.66 -5.46
C GLN A 119 8.20 3.16 -5.73
N LYS A 120 9.40 3.71 -5.57
CA LYS A 120 9.70 5.12 -5.85
C LYS A 120 9.42 5.51 -7.30
N ALA A 121 9.71 4.63 -8.26
CA ALA A 121 9.42 4.85 -9.67
C ALA A 121 7.91 4.92 -9.94
N LYS A 122 7.13 4.00 -9.34
CA LYS A 122 5.66 4.02 -9.42
C LYS A 122 5.09 5.30 -8.78
N GLU A 123 5.54 5.66 -7.59
CA GLU A 123 5.12 6.89 -6.91
C GLU A 123 5.44 8.13 -7.74
N ARG A 124 6.65 8.20 -8.32
CA ARG A 124 7.03 9.30 -9.20
C ARG A 124 6.15 9.35 -10.44
N TYR A 125 5.84 8.21 -11.05
CA TYR A 125 4.93 8.15 -12.19
C TYR A 125 3.53 8.64 -11.80
N MET A 126 2.98 8.13 -10.70
CA MET A 126 1.66 8.54 -10.19
C MET A 126 1.64 10.03 -9.86
N LYS A 127 2.67 10.55 -9.20
CA LYS A 127 2.82 11.99 -8.90
C LYS A 127 2.87 12.83 -10.17
N MET A 128 3.62 12.40 -11.19
CA MET A 128 3.68 13.09 -12.48
C MET A 128 2.35 13.02 -13.24
N HIS A 129 1.62 11.91 -13.11
CA HIS A 129 0.30 11.73 -13.73
C HIS A 129 -0.75 12.63 -13.07
N LEU A 130 -0.81 12.64 -11.74
CA LEU A 130 -1.68 13.54 -10.98
C LEU A 130 -1.35 15.02 -11.24
N ALA A 131 -0.07 15.35 -11.40
CA ALA A 131 0.37 16.68 -11.78
C ALA A 131 0.03 17.06 -13.24
N GLY A 132 -0.59 16.17 -14.02
CA GLY A 132 -0.94 16.43 -15.41
C GLY A 132 0.26 16.48 -16.36
N LYS A 133 1.42 15.91 -15.96
CA LYS A 133 2.65 15.97 -16.76
C LYS A 133 2.82 14.81 -17.72
N THR A 134 2.18 13.67 -17.45
CA THR A 134 2.12 12.52 -18.36
C THR A 134 1.29 12.87 -19.59
N GLU A 135 1.60 12.26 -20.73
CA GLU A 135 0.88 12.52 -21.99
C GLU A 135 -0.61 12.17 -21.87
N GLN A 136 -0.93 11.10 -21.16
CA GLN A 136 -2.31 10.69 -20.87
C GLN A 136 -3.06 11.78 -20.10
N ALA A 137 -2.51 12.24 -18.98
CA ALA A 137 -3.17 13.26 -18.16
C ALA A 137 -3.25 14.61 -18.90
N LYS A 138 -2.26 14.96 -19.72
CA LYS A 138 -2.33 16.14 -20.60
C LYS A 138 -3.46 16.02 -21.61
N ALA A 139 -3.63 14.87 -22.24
CA ALA A 139 -4.71 14.63 -23.18
C ALA A 139 -6.09 14.73 -22.51
N ASP A 140 -6.24 14.16 -21.32
CA ASP A 140 -7.49 14.26 -20.55
C ASP A 140 -7.79 15.69 -20.12
N LEU A 141 -6.78 16.44 -19.65
CA LEU A 141 -6.93 17.87 -19.35
C LEU A 141 -7.30 18.68 -20.58
N ALA A 142 -6.67 18.41 -21.74
CA ALA A 142 -7.00 19.06 -23.00
C ALA A 142 -8.44 18.77 -23.43
N ARG A 143 -8.88 17.51 -23.29
CA ARG A 143 -10.27 17.11 -23.56
C ARG A 143 -11.26 17.84 -22.66
N LEU A 144 -10.97 17.92 -21.35
CA LEU A 144 -11.79 18.68 -20.40
C LEU A 144 -11.80 20.18 -20.73
N ALA A 145 -10.67 20.75 -21.16
CA ALA A 145 -10.60 22.15 -21.58
C ALA A 145 -11.48 22.42 -22.81
N ILE A 146 -11.51 21.53 -23.79
CA ILE A 146 -12.40 21.63 -24.96
C ILE A 146 -13.86 21.62 -24.52
N ILE A 147 -14.25 20.70 -23.63
CA ILE A 147 -15.63 20.63 -23.12
C ILE A 147 -15.99 21.92 -22.35
N ARG A 148 -15.08 22.44 -21.52
CA ARG A 148 -15.29 23.72 -20.82
C ARG A 148 -15.51 24.87 -21.81
N LYS A 149 -14.68 24.97 -22.84
CA LYS A 149 -14.83 25.99 -23.90
C LYS A 149 -16.18 25.86 -24.62
N GLN A 150 -16.56 24.65 -25.02
CA GLN A 150 -17.85 24.42 -25.69
C GLN A 150 -19.03 24.79 -24.78
N ARG A 151 -18.95 24.51 -23.48
CA ARG A 151 -19.98 24.90 -22.51
C ARG A 151 -20.04 26.41 -22.33
N GLU A 152 -18.89 27.08 -22.21
CA GLU A 152 -18.83 28.53 -22.09
C GLU A 152 -19.36 29.21 -23.35
N GLU A 153 -18.95 28.76 -24.54
CA GLU A 153 -19.45 29.29 -25.82
C GLU A 153 -20.96 29.05 -25.99
N ALA A 154 -21.47 27.89 -25.59
CA ALA A 154 -22.91 27.62 -25.61
C ALA A 154 -23.67 28.51 -24.60
N ALA A 155 -23.11 28.74 -23.42
CA ALA A 155 -23.69 29.65 -22.43
C ALA A 155 -23.70 31.11 -22.92
N ARG A 156 -22.59 31.58 -23.49
CA ARG A 156 -22.49 32.91 -24.10
C ARG A 156 -23.47 33.07 -25.26
N LYS A 157 -23.53 32.11 -26.19
CA LYS A 157 -24.51 32.13 -27.29
C LYS A 157 -25.95 32.19 -26.79
N LYS A 158 -26.28 31.42 -25.74
CA LYS A 158 -27.61 31.43 -25.13
C LYS A 158 -27.93 32.77 -24.44
N GLU A 159 -26.94 33.39 -23.81
CA GLU A 159 -27.09 34.71 -23.18
C GLU A 159 -27.26 35.82 -24.22
N GLU A 160 -26.46 35.81 -25.30
CA GLU A 160 -26.59 36.74 -26.41
C GLU A 160 -27.93 36.61 -27.12
N GLU A 161 -28.40 35.39 -27.39
CA GLU A 161 -29.72 35.17 -27.98
C GLU A 161 -30.84 35.64 -27.04
N ARG A 162 -30.72 35.38 -25.73
CA ARG A 162 -31.68 35.88 -24.74
C ARG A 162 -31.70 37.40 -24.70
N ARG A 163 -30.53 38.05 -24.67
CA ARG A 163 -30.41 39.51 -24.67
C ARG A 163 -30.98 40.12 -25.95
N ALA A 164 -30.71 39.54 -27.11
CA ALA A 164 -31.28 40.00 -28.38
C ALA A 164 -32.82 39.88 -28.40
N LYS A 165 -33.37 38.77 -27.87
CA LYS A 165 -34.83 38.61 -27.73
C LYS A 165 -35.43 39.62 -26.74
N ASP A 166 -34.77 39.85 -25.61
CA ASP A 166 -35.22 40.81 -24.61
C ASP A 166 -35.18 42.24 -25.18
N GLU A 167 -34.11 42.61 -25.89
CA GLU A 167 -33.98 43.89 -26.60
C GLU A 167 -35.05 44.05 -27.69
N ALA A 168 -35.28 43.03 -28.53
CA ALA A 168 -36.33 43.04 -29.54
C ALA A 168 -37.74 43.14 -28.92
N SER A 169 -38.01 42.41 -27.83
CA SER A 169 -39.29 42.49 -27.12
C SER A 169 -39.49 43.85 -26.46
N SER A 170 -38.44 44.46 -25.91
CA SER A 170 -38.48 45.79 -25.30
C SER A 170 -38.67 46.88 -26.36
N ALA A 171 -38.03 46.76 -27.53
CA ALA A 171 -38.20 47.65 -28.66
C ALA A 171 -39.62 47.55 -29.23
N GLY A 172 -40.16 46.33 -29.38
CA GLY A 172 -41.56 46.12 -29.78
C GLY A 172 -42.56 46.74 -28.81
N LYS A 173 -42.38 46.55 -27.49
CA LYS A 173 -43.20 47.19 -26.45
C LYS A 173 -43.09 48.71 -26.47
N ARG A 174 -41.89 49.27 -26.67
CA ARG A 174 -41.66 50.72 -26.79
C ARG A 174 -42.39 51.30 -28.00
N LEU A 175 -42.26 50.67 -29.17
CA LEU A 175 -42.97 51.08 -30.39
C LEU A 175 -44.49 51.02 -30.21
N GLN A 176 -45.00 49.96 -29.58
CA GLN A 176 -46.43 49.83 -29.28
C GLN A 176 -46.91 50.94 -28.33
N SER A 177 -46.16 51.24 -27.26
CA SER A 177 -46.51 52.32 -26.33
C SER A 177 -46.49 53.72 -26.96
N LEU A 178 -45.56 53.98 -27.89
CA LEU A 178 -45.50 55.22 -28.65
C LEU A 178 -46.68 55.35 -29.63
N SER A 179 -47.17 54.24 -30.17
CA SER A 179 -48.32 54.23 -31.09
C SER A 179 -49.67 54.45 -30.40
N LEU A 180 -49.79 54.12 -29.10
CA LEU A 180 -51.01 54.28 -28.30
C LEU A 180 -51.17 55.70 -27.71
N ASN A 181 -50.11 56.50 -27.70
CA ASN A 181 -50.07 57.85 -27.11
C ASN A 181 -50.18 58.97 -28.17
N LYS A 182 -50.66 58.67 -29.38
CA LYS A 182 -50.84 59.61 -30.48
C LYS A 182 -52.27 59.55 -30.99
#